data_AF-A0AA39Q298-F1
#
_entry.id   AF-A0AA39Q298-F1
#
_cell.length_a   1.000
_cell.length_b   1.000
_cell.length_c   1.000
_cell.angle_alpha   90.00
_cell.angle_beta   90.00
_cell.angle_gamma   90.00
#
_symmetry.space_group_name_H-M   'P 1'
#
loop_
_entity.id
_entity.type
_entity.pdbx_description
1 polymer ?
#
loop_
_entity_poly.entity_id
_entity_poly.type
_entity_poly.pdbx_seq_one_letter_code
_entity_poly.pdbx_strand_id
1 'polypeptide(L)'
;CDDMYIDGTSKPKDVQCGSYSHAEKIHAMACYGFKKILQTGEVPWHQLEGSNRPTGHWVGNPAISEIVLTYMVSLHRRKVQQGETPQSSRAIRPEDLLKLWQENTKPNNFQPGFLPNGPGSWGGGITRRALHAIYMIAFCCLLHFDEVLKIQAHDIAYLDATTISITLPFCKTSQYGHITLSEIEPFVLKEMPSTMAHLCPVQALAEWLAEAHIKTGYLFWKIGAHDCVITTNEPMVCPALQTSDAFLDLFRHNLLDIGLDPYVYGTHSFHHGGCQWLSVHLRWGLHQICEWGGWSAEFTHLTIIKYLISWNDTPMLHRDQFFDFSRPPTVKCHSCG
;
A
#
# COMPACT_ATOMS: atom_id res chain seq x y z
N CYS A 1 0.40 27.99 -7.61
CA CYS A 1 0.61 26.92 -6.60
C CYS A 1 2.09 26.57 -6.48
N ASP A 2 2.79 26.24 -7.57
CA ASP A 2 4.24 25.98 -7.52
C ASP A 2 5.11 27.19 -7.82
N ASP A 3 4.84 27.92 -8.91
CA ASP A 3 5.71 29.03 -9.32
C ASP A 3 5.13 30.41 -8.96
N MET A 4 3.86 30.46 -8.51
CA MET A 4 3.14 31.69 -8.20
C MET A 4 2.28 31.55 -6.94
N TYR A 5 2.22 32.64 -6.18
CA TYR A 5 1.29 32.88 -5.08
C TYR A 5 -0.14 33.12 -5.60
N ILE A 6 -1.12 33.11 -4.70
CA ILE A 6 -2.55 33.30 -5.02
C ILE A 6 -2.81 34.70 -5.59
N ASP A 7 -2.00 35.68 -5.21
CA ASP A 7 -2.03 37.05 -5.71
C ASP A 7 -1.39 37.21 -7.12
N GLY A 8 -0.91 36.13 -7.73
CA GLY A 8 -0.29 36.13 -9.05
C GLY A 8 1.21 36.48 -9.06
N THR A 9 1.82 36.76 -7.90
CA THR A 9 3.25 37.03 -7.81
C THR A 9 4.06 35.73 -7.92
N SER A 10 5.25 35.79 -8.53
CA SER A 10 6.13 34.62 -8.67
C SER A 10 6.79 34.26 -7.33
N LYS A 11 6.88 32.96 -7.03
CA LYS A 11 7.59 32.48 -5.85
C LYS A 11 9.11 32.64 -6.04
N PRO A 12 9.84 33.09 -5.01
CA PRO A 12 11.30 33.09 -5.02
C PRO A 12 11.88 31.69 -5.23
N LYS A 13 13.04 31.57 -5.89
CA LYS A 13 13.69 30.29 -6.22
C LYS A 13 14.14 29.50 -4.97
N ASP A 14 14.25 30.20 -3.86
CA ASP A 14 14.64 29.77 -2.52
C ASP A 14 13.46 29.24 -1.69
N VAL A 15 12.22 29.40 -2.17
CA VAL A 15 11.04 28.82 -1.52
C VAL A 15 10.84 27.38 -2.00
N GLN A 16 10.85 26.43 -1.07
CA GLN A 16 10.57 25.03 -1.36
C GLN A 16 9.17 24.88 -1.99
N CYS A 17 9.14 24.45 -3.25
CA CYS A 17 7.89 24.18 -3.96
C CYS A 17 7.24 22.89 -3.44
N GLY A 18 5.92 22.83 -3.45
CA GLY A 18 5.19 21.61 -3.06
C GLY A 18 5.51 20.45 -4.02
N SER A 19 5.48 19.22 -3.52
CA SER A 19 5.60 18.02 -4.36
C SER A 19 4.33 17.78 -5.17
N TYR A 20 4.42 17.00 -6.25
CA TYR A 20 3.25 16.51 -6.98
C TYR A 20 2.28 15.75 -6.05
N SER A 21 2.81 14.95 -5.12
CA SER A 21 2.02 14.24 -4.10
C SER A 21 1.23 15.20 -3.21
N HIS A 22 1.81 16.34 -2.83
CA HIS A 22 1.10 17.37 -2.09
C HIS A 22 -0.05 17.97 -2.91
N ALA A 23 0.19 18.26 -4.19
CA ALA A 23 -0.86 18.74 -5.10
C ALA A 23 -1.98 17.71 -5.29
N GLU A 24 -1.66 16.41 -5.40
CA GLU A 24 -2.66 15.33 -5.47
C GLU A 24 -3.51 15.26 -4.20
N LYS A 25 -2.92 15.43 -3.01
CA LYS A 25 -3.67 15.45 -1.74
C LYS A 25 -4.65 16.62 -1.69
N ILE A 26 -4.20 17.82 -2.12
CA ILE A 26 -5.08 19.00 -2.21
C ILE A 26 -6.20 18.76 -3.22
N HIS A 27 -5.88 18.19 -4.38
CA HIS A 27 -6.86 17.88 -5.43
C HIS A 27 -7.91 16.88 -4.94
N ALA A 28 -7.48 15.82 -4.25
CA ALA A 28 -8.37 14.82 -3.65
C ALA A 28 -9.28 15.44 -2.56
N MET A 29 -8.73 16.27 -1.67
CA MET A 29 -9.52 17.00 -0.68
C MET A 29 -10.55 17.92 -1.34
N ALA A 30 -10.18 18.64 -2.40
CA ALA A 30 -11.11 19.50 -3.12
C ALA A 30 -12.23 18.68 -3.79
N CYS A 31 -11.89 17.57 -4.46
CA CYS A 31 -12.86 16.65 -5.04
C CYS A 31 -13.87 16.17 -4.00
N TYR A 32 -13.38 15.76 -2.81
CA TYR A 32 -14.21 15.34 -1.69
C TYR A 32 -15.09 16.48 -1.16
N GLY A 33 -14.52 17.66 -0.94
CA GLY A 33 -15.24 18.83 -0.40
C GLY A 33 -16.40 19.25 -1.30
N PHE A 34 -16.17 19.37 -2.62
CA PHE A 34 -17.24 19.69 -3.57
C PHE A 34 -18.30 18.58 -3.65
N LYS A 35 -17.89 17.31 -3.63
CA LYS A 35 -18.81 16.15 -3.67
C LYS A 35 -19.69 16.06 -2.42
N LYS A 36 -19.09 16.11 -1.22
CA LYS A 36 -19.75 15.74 0.04
C LYS A 36 -20.27 16.95 0.84
N ILE A 37 -19.48 18.01 0.94
CA ILE A 37 -19.83 19.18 1.76
C ILE A 37 -20.76 20.11 0.99
N LEU A 38 -20.39 20.42 -0.26
CA LEU A 38 -21.14 21.35 -1.10
C LEU A 38 -22.21 20.66 -1.96
N GLN A 39 -22.22 19.33 -2.00
CA GLN A 39 -23.19 18.50 -2.72
C GLN A 39 -23.35 18.90 -4.19
N THR A 40 -22.30 19.42 -4.83
CA THR A 40 -22.37 19.94 -6.20
C THR A 40 -22.26 18.84 -7.27
N GLY A 41 -22.22 17.57 -6.87
CA GLY A 41 -22.36 16.39 -7.73
C GLY A 41 -21.06 15.73 -8.17
N GLU A 42 -21.19 14.57 -8.84
CA GLU A 42 -20.09 13.79 -9.44
C GLU A 42 -19.80 14.19 -10.90
N VAL A 43 -20.58 15.13 -11.44
CA VAL A 43 -20.45 15.58 -12.82
C VAL A 43 -19.37 16.65 -12.96
N PRO A 44 -18.58 16.62 -14.05
CA PRO A 44 -17.62 17.67 -14.35
C PRO A 44 -18.25 19.06 -14.34
N TRP A 45 -17.49 20.07 -13.93
CA TRP A 45 -17.93 21.46 -13.97
C TRP A 45 -18.33 21.88 -15.38
N HIS A 46 -19.61 22.18 -15.58
CA HIS A 46 -20.16 22.56 -16.88
C HIS A 46 -21.21 23.65 -16.73
N GLN A 47 -21.44 24.37 -17.83
CA GLN A 47 -22.47 25.39 -17.91
C GLN A 47 -23.80 24.72 -18.25
N LEU A 48 -24.87 25.04 -17.51
CA LEU A 48 -26.21 24.59 -17.87
C LEU A 48 -26.70 25.35 -19.10
N GLU A 49 -26.94 24.63 -20.19
CA GLU A 49 -27.62 25.19 -21.36
C GLU A 49 -29.12 24.92 -21.25
N GLY A 50 -29.90 25.99 -21.09
CA GLY A 50 -31.36 25.92 -20.97
C GLY A 50 -32.00 27.30 -21.07
N SER A 51 -32.77 27.48 -22.14
CA SER A 51 -33.54 28.68 -22.48
C SER A 51 -34.38 29.22 -21.31
N ASN A 52 -34.26 30.53 -21.04
CA ASN A 52 -35.03 31.36 -20.09
C ASN A 52 -34.46 31.58 -18.67
N ARG A 53 -33.19 31.30 -18.40
CA ARG A 53 -32.46 31.93 -17.28
C ARG A 53 -31.20 32.62 -17.81
N PRO A 54 -30.75 33.73 -17.19
CA PRO A 54 -29.56 34.42 -17.67
C PRO A 54 -28.39 33.43 -17.66
N THR A 55 -27.80 33.28 -18.85
CA THR A 55 -26.55 32.58 -19.13
C THR A 55 -25.52 32.84 -18.04
N GLY A 56 -25.04 31.79 -17.36
CA GLY A 56 -23.97 31.91 -16.36
C GLY A 56 -24.07 30.97 -15.15
N HIS A 57 -25.07 30.10 -15.07
CA HIS A 57 -25.12 29.09 -14.01
C HIS A 57 -24.24 27.88 -14.36
N TRP A 58 -23.16 27.74 -13.62
CA TRP A 58 -22.27 26.59 -13.68
C TRP A 58 -22.63 25.61 -12.56
N VAL A 59 -22.60 24.32 -12.89
CA VAL A 59 -22.90 23.23 -11.95
C VAL A 59 -21.87 22.12 -12.11
N GLY A 60 -21.77 21.26 -11.08
CA GLY A 60 -20.81 20.16 -11.03
C GLY A 60 -19.68 20.39 -10.04
N ASN A 61 -18.60 19.63 -10.19
CA ASN A 61 -17.44 19.72 -9.33
C ASN A 61 -16.25 20.37 -10.06
N PRO A 62 -15.84 21.59 -9.66
CA PRO A 62 -14.71 22.32 -10.26
C PRO A 62 -13.39 21.53 -10.23
N ALA A 63 -13.18 20.70 -9.20
CA ALA A 63 -11.94 19.95 -9.03
C ALA A 63 -11.77 18.83 -10.07
N ILE A 64 -12.86 18.34 -10.67
CA ILE A 64 -12.81 17.35 -11.77
C ILE A 64 -13.05 18.00 -13.16
N SER A 65 -12.96 19.32 -13.25
CA SER A 65 -13.03 20.03 -14.54
C SER A 65 -11.86 19.66 -15.44
N GLU A 66 -12.07 19.74 -16.75
CA GLU A 66 -11.02 19.47 -17.75
C GLU A 66 -9.77 20.33 -17.53
N ILE A 67 -9.96 21.59 -17.16
CA ILE A 67 -8.88 22.54 -16.89
C ILE A 67 -8.01 22.05 -15.72
N VAL A 68 -8.62 21.63 -14.61
CA VAL A 68 -7.89 21.15 -13.43
C VAL A 68 -7.19 19.83 -13.72
N LEU A 69 -7.85 18.90 -14.43
CA LEU A 69 -7.24 17.62 -14.81
C LEU A 69 -6.05 17.82 -15.75
N THR A 70 -6.18 18.69 -16.75
CA THR A 70 -5.10 19.04 -17.68
C THR A 70 -3.93 19.71 -16.95
N TYR A 71 -4.24 20.58 -15.98
CA TYR A 71 -3.22 21.17 -15.12
C TYR A 71 -2.48 20.10 -14.30
N MET A 72 -3.19 19.17 -13.66
CA MET A 72 -2.57 18.09 -12.87
C MET A 72 -1.64 17.22 -13.72
N VAL A 73 -2.04 16.85 -14.94
CA VAL A 73 -1.19 16.10 -15.88
C VAL A 73 0.07 16.91 -16.26
N SER A 74 -0.09 18.20 -16.54
CA SER A 74 1.02 19.09 -16.89
C SER A 74 1.95 19.34 -15.71
N LEU A 75 1.40 19.45 -14.51
CA LEU A 75 2.14 19.56 -13.25
C LEU A 75 3.01 18.34 -13.04
N HIS A 76 2.45 17.14 -13.20
CA HIS A 76 3.17 15.88 -13.09
C HIS A 76 4.39 15.85 -14.02
N ARG A 77 4.21 16.19 -15.30
CA ARG A 77 5.31 16.24 -16.29
C ARG A 77 6.40 17.23 -15.89
N ARG A 78 6.04 18.43 -15.42
CA ARG A 78 7.01 19.45 -14.98
C ARG A 78 7.81 18.99 -13.76
N LYS A 79 7.16 18.34 -12.80
CA LYS A 79 7.82 17.80 -11.61
C LYS A 79 8.79 16.68 -11.95
N VAL A 80 8.38 15.75 -12.82
CA VAL A 80 9.27 14.70 -13.36
C VAL A 80 10.49 15.31 -14.07
N GLN A 81 10.30 16.35 -14.89
CA GLN A 81 11.40 17.06 -15.54
C GLN A 81 12.35 17.78 -14.56
N GLN A 82 11.83 18.24 -13.41
CA GLN A 82 12.61 18.84 -12.33
C GLN A 82 13.36 17.79 -11.48
N GLY A 83 13.29 16.52 -11.85
CA GLY A 83 13.92 15.43 -11.11
C GLY A 83 13.17 15.03 -9.85
N GLU A 84 11.92 15.51 -9.66
CA GLU A 84 11.04 14.92 -8.66
C GLU A 84 10.77 13.50 -9.11
N THR A 85 11.39 12.51 -8.48
CA THR A 85 11.03 11.11 -8.63
C THR A 85 9.60 10.96 -8.12
N PRO A 86 8.63 10.63 -9.00
CA PRO A 86 7.27 10.43 -8.55
C PRO A 86 7.22 9.46 -7.39
N GLN A 87 6.60 9.95 -6.33
CA GLN A 87 6.45 9.29 -5.05
C GLN A 87 5.40 8.17 -5.12
N SER A 88 5.17 7.54 -6.29
CA SER A 88 4.45 6.29 -6.34
C SER A 88 5.44 5.19 -5.99
N SER A 89 5.27 4.62 -4.80
CA SER A 89 6.10 3.51 -4.35
C SER A 89 6.02 2.38 -5.37
N ARG A 90 7.18 1.96 -5.91
CA ARG A 90 7.29 0.80 -6.79
C ARG A 90 6.64 -0.41 -6.14
N ALA A 91 5.86 -1.16 -6.91
CA ALA A 91 5.25 -2.40 -6.46
C ALA A 91 6.32 -3.40 -6.03
N ILE A 92 6.18 -3.96 -4.83
CA ILE A 92 7.01 -5.09 -4.40
C ILE A 92 6.54 -6.33 -5.15
N ARG A 93 7.45 -7.09 -5.74
CA ARG A 93 7.08 -8.27 -6.52
C ARG A 93 7.15 -9.55 -5.68
N PRO A 94 6.42 -10.61 -6.06
CA PRO A 94 6.59 -11.93 -5.46
C PRO A 94 8.05 -12.41 -5.49
N GLU A 95 8.78 -12.09 -6.57
CA GLU A 95 10.19 -12.47 -6.69
C GLU A 95 11.09 -11.68 -5.71
N ASP A 96 10.74 -10.43 -5.41
CA ASP A 96 11.45 -9.62 -4.41
C ASP A 96 11.20 -10.20 -3.01
N LEU A 97 9.94 -10.56 -2.72
CA LEU A 97 9.55 -11.22 -1.47
C LEU A 97 10.25 -12.58 -1.28
N LEU A 98 10.44 -13.36 -2.35
CA LEU A 98 11.20 -14.60 -2.32
C LEU A 98 12.66 -14.35 -1.91
N LYS A 99 13.31 -13.34 -2.51
CA LYS A 99 14.69 -12.98 -2.16
C LYS A 99 14.79 -12.50 -0.72
N LEU A 100 13.86 -11.65 -0.27
CA LEU A 100 13.78 -11.19 1.12
C LEU A 100 13.60 -12.37 2.08
N TRP A 101 12.73 -13.32 1.75
CA TRP A 101 12.53 -14.51 2.57
C TRP A 101 13.77 -15.39 2.65
N GLN A 102 14.43 -15.67 1.51
CA GLN A 102 15.68 -16.43 1.48
C GLN A 102 16.79 -15.75 2.28
N GLU A 103 16.91 -14.43 2.17
CA GLU A 103 17.88 -13.65 2.93
C GLU A 103 17.57 -13.69 4.42
N ASN A 104 16.30 -13.47 4.79
CA ASN A 104 15.85 -13.40 6.18
C ASN A 104 15.96 -14.74 6.90
N THR A 105 15.80 -15.85 6.20
CA THR A 105 15.83 -17.21 6.76
C THR A 105 17.24 -17.81 6.85
N LYS A 106 18.29 -17.08 6.43
CA LYS A 106 19.66 -17.56 6.56
C LYS A 106 20.01 -17.89 8.02
N PRO A 107 20.64 -19.04 8.31
CA PRO A 107 21.01 -19.44 9.68
C PRO A 107 21.84 -18.40 10.43
N ASN A 108 22.69 -17.65 9.71
CA ASN A 108 23.55 -16.62 10.29
C ASN A 108 22.78 -15.48 10.96
N ASN A 109 21.53 -15.22 10.53
CA ASN A 109 20.69 -14.16 11.12
C ASN A 109 20.17 -14.53 12.52
N PHE A 110 20.19 -15.82 12.87
CA PHE A 110 19.64 -16.35 14.13
C PHE A 110 20.73 -16.70 15.15
N GLN A 111 22.00 -16.44 14.86
CA GLN A 111 23.09 -16.79 15.77
C GLN A 111 23.20 -15.74 16.91
N PRO A 112 23.03 -16.15 18.18
CA PRO A 112 23.18 -15.25 19.32
C PRO A 112 24.64 -14.80 19.44
N GLY A 113 24.89 -13.50 19.36
CA GLY A 113 26.23 -12.89 19.44
C GLY A 113 26.72 -12.26 18.13
N PHE A 114 26.09 -12.56 16.99
CA PHE A 114 26.18 -11.74 15.79
C PHE A 114 25.08 -10.68 15.82
N LEU A 115 25.15 -9.76 16.77
CA LEU A 115 24.73 -8.40 16.46
C LEU A 115 25.97 -7.79 15.83
N PRO A 116 26.02 -7.59 14.50
CA PRO A 116 27.25 -7.14 13.90
C PRO A 116 27.63 -5.79 14.53
N ASN A 117 28.68 -5.81 15.34
CA ASN A 117 29.41 -4.62 15.75
C ASN A 117 30.18 -4.17 14.50
N GLY A 118 29.46 -3.59 13.55
CA GLY A 118 30.00 -3.16 12.27
C GLY A 118 28.98 -2.28 11.53
N PRO A 119 29.46 -1.32 10.73
CA PRO A 119 28.60 -0.51 9.86
C PRO A 119 27.86 -1.45 8.88
N GLY A 120 26.52 -1.49 8.95
CA GLY A 120 25.66 -2.35 8.11
C GLY A 120 24.79 -3.36 8.86
N SER A 121 24.96 -3.52 10.18
CA SER A 121 24.03 -4.31 11.01
C SER A 121 22.73 -3.57 11.30
N TRP A 122 21.59 -4.12 10.90
CA TRP A 122 20.31 -3.40 11.06
C TRP A 122 19.14 -4.25 11.60
N GLY A 123 19.33 -5.54 11.87
CA GLY A 123 18.29 -6.38 12.49
C GLY A 123 18.70 -7.86 12.59
N GLY A 124 18.25 -8.52 13.67
CA GLY A 124 18.47 -9.95 13.89
C GLY A 124 17.30 -10.81 13.42
N GLY A 125 17.33 -12.10 13.76
CA GLY A 125 16.33 -13.09 13.37
C GLY A 125 14.90 -12.75 13.80
N ILE A 126 14.69 -12.19 15.00
CA ILE A 126 13.38 -11.79 15.51
C ILE A 126 12.82 -10.62 14.70
N THR A 127 13.64 -9.58 14.47
CA THR A 127 13.27 -8.45 13.59
C THR A 127 12.89 -8.94 12.20
N ARG A 128 13.67 -9.85 11.61
CA ARG A 128 13.42 -10.36 10.26
C ARG A 128 12.15 -11.21 10.17
N ARG A 129 11.84 -12.00 11.19
CA ARG A 129 10.55 -12.74 11.27
C ARG A 129 9.37 -11.80 11.40
N ALA A 130 9.46 -10.78 12.27
CA ALA A 130 8.43 -9.75 12.40
C ALA A 130 8.17 -9.05 11.07
N LEU A 131 9.24 -8.61 10.39
CA LEU A 131 9.16 -7.97 9.08
C LEU A 131 8.52 -8.88 8.04
N HIS A 132 8.92 -10.15 7.99
CA HIS A 132 8.33 -11.09 7.03
C HIS A 132 6.81 -11.28 7.26
N ALA A 133 6.38 -11.45 8.51
CA ALA A 133 4.95 -11.51 8.84
C ALA A 133 4.20 -10.22 8.44
N ILE A 134 4.77 -9.05 8.73
CA ILE A 134 4.19 -7.75 8.33
C ILE A 134 4.06 -7.65 6.81
N TYR A 135 5.10 -8.05 6.08
CA TYR A 135 5.12 -8.04 4.62
C TYR A 135 4.02 -8.92 4.04
N MET A 136 3.85 -10.14 4.54
CA MET A 136 2.84 -11.06 4.02
C MET A 136 1.43 -10.57 4.30
N ILE A 137 1.17 -10.04 5.50
CA ILE A 137 -0.12 -9.44 5.83
C ILE A 137 -0.38 -8.20 4.95
N ALA A 138 0.61 -7.33 4.79
CA ALA A 138 0.49 -6.14 3.94
C ALA A 138 0.18 -6.51 2.48
N PHE A 139 0.92 -7.48 1.95
CA PHE A 139 0.81 -7.93 0.57
C PHE A 139 -0.51 -8.67 0.29
N CYS A 140 -0.85 -9.67 1.12
CA CYS A 140 -2.03 -10.49 0.90
C CYS A 140 -3.34 -9.74 1.21
N CYS A 141 -3.36 -8.87 2.22
CA CYS A 141 -4.56 -8.11 2.60
C CYS A 141 -4.64 -6.73 1.96
N LEU A 142 -3.70 -6.40 1.05
CA LEU A 142 -3.65 -5.11 0.34
C LEU A 142 -3.57 -3.90 1.30
N LEU A 143 -2.83 -4.03 2.40
CA LEU A 143 -2.71 -3.04 3.48
C LEU A 143 -1.45 -2.18 3.31
N HIS A 144 -1.51 -0.95 3.80
CA HIS A 144 -0.31 -0.17 4.11
C HIS A 144 0.33 -0.67 5.41
N PHE A 145 1.61 -0.36 5.62
CA PHE A 145 2.30 -0.78 6.84
C PHE A 145 1.71 -0.19 8.12
N ASP A 146 1.26 1.06 8.08
CA ASP A 146 0.63 1.69 9.25
C ASP A 146 -0.70 1.04 9.62
N GLU A 147 -1.38 0.43 8.65
CA GLU A 147 -2.59 -0.37 8.85
C GLU A 147 -2.25 -1.71 9.52
N VAL A 148 -1.22 -2.41 9.02
CA VAL A 148 -0.77 -3.70 9.60
C VAL A 148 -0.28 -3.52 11.04
N LEU A 149 0.47 -2.45 11.33
CA LEU A 149 1.01 -2.20 12.66
C LEU A 149 -0.05 -1.85 13.72
N LYS A 150 -1.28 -1.52 13.30
CA LYS A 150 -2.42 -1.27 14.20
C LYS A 150 -3.17 -2.56 14.58
N ILE A 151 -2.92 -3.67 13.89
CA ILE A 151 -3.58 -4.96 14.17
C ILE A 151 -3.19 -5.43 15.57
N GLN A 152 -4.18 -5.90 16.31
CA GLN A 152 -4.04 -6.46 17.65
C GLN A 152 -4.25 -7.97 17.64
N ALA A 153 -3.79 -8.65 18.70
CA ALA A 153 -3.93 -10.10 18.83
C ALA A 153 -5.40 -10.56 18.79
N HIS A 154 -6.35 -9.74 19.26
CA HIS A 154 -7.77 -10.07 19.23
C HIS A 154 -8.43 -9.90 17.86
N ASP A 155 -7.77 -9.21 16.93
CA ASP A 155 -8.22 -9.03 15.55
C ASP A 155 -7.98 -10.30 14.71
N ILE A 156 -7.20 -11.26 15.24
CA ILE A 156 -6.92 -12.54 14.60
C ILE A 156 -7.78 -13.64 15.23
N ALA A 157 -8.55 -14.32 14.40
CA ALA A 157 -9.26 -15.54 14.77
C ALA A 157 -8.69 -16.74 14.00
N TYR A 158 -8.43 -17.83 14.71
CA TYR A 158 -8.07 -19.12 14.11
C TYR A 158 -9.34 -19.86 13.77
N LEU A 159 -9.60 -20.07 12.49
CA LEU A 159 -10.77 -20.82 12.03
C LEU A 159 -10.49 -22.33 12.05
N ASP A 160 -9.27 -22.71 11.67
CA ASP A 160 -8.74 -24.07 11.75
C ASP A 160 -7.20 -24.03 11.84
N ALA A 161 -6.53 -25.19 11.78
CA ALA A 161 -5.07 -25.29 11.89
C ALA A 161 -4.29 -24.60 10.75
N THR A 162 -4.96 -24.36 9.63
CA THR A 162 -4.37 -23.85 8.37
C THR A 162 -5.02 -22.55 7.89
N THR A 163 -6.02 -22.05 8.62
CA THR A 163 -6.82 -20.89 8.20
C THR A 163 -6.95 -19.89 9.34
N ILE A 164 -6.60 -18.63 9.05
CA ILE A 164 -6.79 -17.50 9.94
C ILE A 164 -7.74 -16.48 9.32
N SER A 165 -8.41 -15.73 10.17
CA SER A 165 -9.26 -14.60 9.81
C SER A 165 -8.70 -13.35 10.47
N ILE A 166 -8.46 -12.30 9.69
CA ILE A 166 -8.00 -11.00 10.19
C ILE A 166 -9.13 -9.98 10.02
N THR A 167 -9.68 -9.51 11.13
CA THR A 167 -10.68 -8.44 11.15
C THR A 167 -9.98 -7.12 11.40
N LEU A 168 -10.07 -6.16 10.47
CA LEU A 168 -9.39 -4.89 10.66
C LEU A 168 -10.12 -4.03 11.71
N PRO A 169 -9.40 -3.38 12.64
CA PRO A 169 -10.00 -2.47 13.62
C PRO A 169 -10.44 -1.13 13.00
N PHE A 170 -10.25 -0.95 11.69
CA PHE A 170 -10.59 0.25 10.92
C PHE A 170 -11.22 -0.15 9.58
N CYS A 171 -12.13 0.68 9.10
CA CYS A 171 -12.82 0.46 7.83
C CYS A 171 -11.94 0.92 6.64
N LYS A 172 -11.73 0.05 5.64
CA LYS A 172 -10.97 0.39 4.43
C LYS A 172 -11.72 1.27 3.43
N THR A 173 -13.06 1.26 3.41
CA THR A 173 -13.87 2.37 2.91
C THR A 173 -15.31 2.24 3.39
N SER A 174 -15.81 3.27 4.09
CA SER A 174 -17.20 3.68 3.89
C SER A 174 -17.19 5.18 3.57
N GLN A 175 -17.59 5.54 2.34
CA GLN A 175 -17.93 6.93 2.03
C GLN A 175 -19.25 7.38 2.72
N TYR A 176 -19.80 6.52 3.58
CA TYR A 176 -21.03 6.68 4.34
C TYR A 176 -20.73 6.29 5.79
N GLY A 177 -20.47 7.30 6.63
CA GLY A 177 -19.87 7.18 7.97
C GLY A 177 -20.69 6.47 9.05
N HIS A 178 -21.47 5.44 8.71
CA HIS A 178 -22.14 4.57 9.65
C HIS A 178 -22.01 3.13 9.15
N ILE A 179 -20.84 2.53 9.37
CA ILE A 179 -20.68 1.08 9.36
C ILE A 179 -20.29 0.68 10.78
N THR A 180 -21.06 -0.25 11.36
CA THR A 180 -20.69 -0.88 12.64
C THR A 180 -19.56 -1.88 12.39
N LEU A 181 -18.69 -2.13 13.38
CA LEU A 181 -17.58 -3.10 13.26
C LEU A 181 -18.04 -4.49 12.78
N SER A 182 -19.33 -4.82 12.93
CA SER A 182 -19.98 -6.03 12.45
C SER A 182 -20.18 -6.16 10.93
N GLU A 183 -19.95 -5.10 10.13
CA GLU A 183 -20.14 -5.14 8.67
C GLU A 183 -18.81 -5.09 7.89
N ILE A 184 -17.65 -5.15 8.58
CA ILE A 184 -16.35 -5.28 7.93
C ILE A 184 -16.10 -6.77 7.69
N GLU A 185 -16.12 -7.19 6.42
CA GLU A 185 -15.76 -8.55 6.07
C GLU A 185 -14.28 -8.82 6.39
N PRO A 186 -13.97 -9.91 7.13
CA PRO A 186 -12.60 -10.21 7.51
C PRO A 186 -11.81 -10.80 6.35
N PHE A 187 -10.49 -10.62 6.40
CA PHE A 187 -9.56 -11.28 5.49
C PHE A 187 -9.36 -12.73 5.92
N VAL A 188 -9.96 -13.67 5.18
CA VAL A 188 -9.79 -15.11 5.41
C VAL A 188 -8.58 -15.62 4.64
N LEU A 189 -7.49 -15.90 5.35
CA LEU A 189 -6.22 -16.33 4.79
C LEU A 189 -6.00 -17.82 5.08
N LYS A 190 -5.70 -18.58 4.02
CA LYS A 190 -5.37 -20.00 4.10
C LYS A 190 -3.87 -20.21 3.93
N GLU A 191 -3.37 -21.27 4.53
CA GLU A 191 -2.02 -21.76 4.32
C GLU A 191 -1.79 -22.02 2.84
N MET A 192 -0.71 -21.45 2.31
CA MET A 192 -0.33 -21.60 0.92
C MET A 192 0.49 -22.87 0.70
N PRO A 193 0.48 -23.46 -0.51
CA PRO A 193 1.34 -24.59 -0.84
C PRO A 193 2.82 -24.29 -0.61
N SER A 194 3.63 -25.33 -0.37
CA SER A 194 5.07 -25.19 -0.11
C SER A 194 5.85 -24.45 -1.21
N THR A 195 5.39 -24.52 -2.46
CA THR A 195 5.95 -23.77 -3.59
C THR A 195 5.82 -22.25 -3.43
N MET A 196 4.88 -21.79 -2.61
CA MET A 196 4.60 -20.39 -2.29
C MET A 196 4.77 -20.09 -0.79
N ALA A 197 5.56 -20.89 -0.06
CA ALA A 197 5.77 -20.71 1.38
C ALA A 197 6.27 -19.29 1.73
N HIS A 198 7.13 -18.72 0.88
CA HIS A 198 7.64 -17.33 1.00
C HIS A 198 6.56 -16.24 0.85
N LEU A 199 5.35 -16.59 0.41
CA LEU A 199 4.18 -15.71 0.31
C LEU A 199 3.11 -16.03 1.35
N CYS A 200 3.33 -17.03 2.22
CA CYS A 200 2.31 -17.57 3.09
C CYS A 200 2.14 -16.72 4.36
N PRO A 201 1.04 -15.95 4.51
CA PRO A 201 0.84 -15.14 5.71
C PRO A 201 0.58 -15.98 6.96
N VAL A 202 -0.03 -17.16 6.81
CA VAL A 202 -0.31 -18.08 7.93
C VAL A 202 0.99 -18.59 8.53
N GLN A 203 1.91 -19.07 7.69
CA GLN A 203 3.21 -19.57 8.15
C GLN A 203 4.06 -18.44 8.74
N ALA A 204 4.16 -17.30 8.05
CA ALA A 204 4.94 -16.17 8.53
C ALA A 204 4.43 -15.66 9.89
N LEU A 205 3.10 -15.60 10.08
CA LEU A 205 2.50 -15.21 11.35
C LEU A 205 2.76 -16.26 12.45
N ALA A 206 2.68 -17.55 12.14
CA ALA A 206 2.97 -18.61 13.09
C ALA A 206 4.44 -18.55 13.58
N GLU A 207 5.39 -18.33 12.66
CA GLU A 207 6.81 -18.17 12.99
C GLU A 207 7.09 -16.95 13.86
N TRP A 208 6.34 -15.85 13.66
CA TRP A 208 6.42 -14.67 14.49
C TRP A 208 5.86 -14.91 15.90
N LEU A 209 4.66 -15.48 16.01
CA LEU A 209 4.00 -15.73 17.29
C LEU A 209 4.74 -16.75 18.15
N ALA A 210 5.43 -17.69 17.53
CA ALA A 210 6.29 -18.65 18.22
C ALA A 210 7.43 -17.98 18.99
N GLU A 211 7.95 -16.84 18.50
CA GLU A 211 9.04 -16.09 19.15
C GLU A 211 8.51 -14.98 20.06
N ALA A 212 7.49 -14.25 19.60
CA ALA A 212 7.00 -13.06 20.31
C ALA A 212 6.13 -13.38 21.52
N HIS A 213 5.56 -14.60 21.59
CA HIS A 213 4.70 -15.08 22.68
C HIS A 213 3.55 -14.12 23.05
N ILE A 214 3.01 -13.42 22.05
CA ILE A 214 1.98 -12.40 22.23
C ILE A 214 0.64 -13.07 22.51
N LYS A 215 -0.02 -12.61 23.58
CA LYS A 215 -1.37 -13.09 23.96
C LYS A 215 -2.44 -12.01 23.86
N THR A 216 -2.06 -10.75 24.03
CA THR A 216 -2.97 -9.60 24.07
C THR A 216 -2.27 -8.34 23.54
N GLY A 217 -3.04 -7.33 23.15
CA GLY A 217 -2.50 -6.05 22.69
C GLY A 217 -2.05 -6.07 21.22
N TYR A 218 -1.14 -5.17 20.84
CA TYR A 218 -0.64 -5.09 19.46
C TYR A 218 0.01 -6.38 18.99
N LEU A 219 -0.22 -6.75 17.73
CA LEU A 219 0.32 -7.97 17.13
C LEU A 219 1.83 -7.89 16.88
N PHE A 220 2.34 -6.69 16.64
CA PHE A 220 3.76 -6.47 16.40
C PHE A 220 4.29 -5.54 17.48
N TRP A 221 4.89 -6.11 18.52
CA TRP A 221 5.53 -5.34 19.60
C TRP A 221 6.85 -4.71 19.17
N LYS A 222 7.25 -3.69 19.91
CA LYS A 222 8.56 -3.06 19.79
C LYS A 222 9.69 -4.06 20.00
N ILE A 223 10.62 -4.05 19.05
CA ILE A 223 11.86 -4.81 19.15
C ILE A 223 12.94 -3.85 19.66
N GLY A 224 13.52 -4.21 20.80
CA GLY A 224 14.52 -3.43 21.49
C GLY A 224 15.93 -3.72 21.03
N ALA A 225 16.88 -3.21 21.81
CA ALA A 225 18.28 -3.57 21.63
C ALA A 225 18.45 -5.10 21.71
N HIS A 226 19.45 -5.60 21.00
CA HIS A 226 19.79 -7.01 20.95
C HIS A 226 18.72 -7.92 20.34
N ASP A 227 17.85 -7.37 19.49
CA ASP A 227 16.81 -8.14 18.78
C ASP A 227 15.77 -8.79 19.72
N CYS A 228 15.63 -8.24 20.93
CA CYS A 228 14.69 -8.74 21.93
C CYS A 228 13.32 -8.07 21.80
N VAL A 229 12.25 -8.85 21.86
CA VAL A 229 10.89 -8.30 21.95
C VAL A 229 10.70 -7.61 23.30
N ILE A 230 10.32 -6.33 23.29
CA ILE A 230 9.99 -5.59 24.51
C ILE A 230 8.56 -5.95 24.91
N THR A 231 8.38 -6.53 26.09
CA THR A 231 7.07 -6.93 26.64
C THR A 231 6.29 -5.73 27.20
N THR A 232 6.22 -4.64 26.44
CA THR A 232 5.29 -3.53 26.67
C THR A 232 4.27 -3.57 25.55
N ASN A 233 3.02 -3.18 25.83
CA ASN A 233 1.98 -3.08 24.80
C ASN A 233 2.20 -1.83 23.91
N GLU A 234 3.42 -1.68 23.42
CA GLU A 234 3.86 -0.66 22.48
C GLU A 234 4.03 -1.34 21.12
N PRO A 235 3.37 -0.85 20.07
CA PRO A 235 3.58 -1.41 18.75
C PRO A 235 5.01 -1.16 18.28
N MET A 236 5.43 -1.92 17.27
CA MET A 236 6.78 -1.87 16.71
C MET A 236 7.21 -0.46 16.30
N VAL A 237 6.22 0.39 16.01
CA VAL A 237 6.37 1.84 15.83
C VAL A 237 5.36 2.55 16.72
N CYS A 238 5.80 3.56 17.48
CA CYS A 238 4.94 4.36 18.35
C CYS A 238 3.82 5.07 17.57
N PRO A 239 2.53 4.95 17.92
CA PRO A 239 1.45 5.65 17.21
C PRO A 239 1.39 7.14 17.56
N ALA A 240 1.91 7.53 18.73
CA ALA A 240 1.87 8.90 19.26
C ALA A 240 3.01 9.80 18.75
N LEU A 241 4.06 9.21 18.17
CA LEU A 241 5.15 9.89 17.48
C LEU A 241 5.11 9.38 16.04
N GLN A 242 4.46 10.11 15.13
CA GLN A 242 4.44 9.77 13.70
C GLN A 242 5.84 9.43 13.20
N THR A 243 6.18 8.15 13.03
CA THR A 243 7.34 7.73 12.23
C THR A 243 7.08 6.37 11.59
N SER A 244 6.18 6.34 10.60
CA SER A 244 6.28 5.34 9.51
C SER A 244 7.73 5.17 9.02
N ASP A 245 8.54 6.22 9.17
CA ASP A 245 9.96 6.28 8.91
C ASP A 245 10.79 5.21 9.64
N ALA A 246 10.51 4.88 10.90
CA ALA A 246 11.30 3.88 11.63
C ALA A 246 11.09 2.48 11.05
N PHE A 247 9.85 2.13 10.69
CA PHE A 247 9.58 0.90 9.95
C PHE A 247 10.17 0.94 8.54
N LEU A 248 10.01 2.06 7.84
CA LEU A 248 10.59 2.23 6.51
C LEU A 248 12.10 2.07 6.56
N ASP A 249 12.79 2.54 7.59
CA ASP A 249 14.23 2.35 7.74
C ASP A 249 14.57 0.86 7.85
N LEU A 250 13.88 0.09 8.70
CA LEU A 250 14.05 -1.37 8.74
C LEU A 250 13.80 -2.01 7.37
N PHE A 251 12.71 -1.64 6.71
CA PHE A 251 12.39 -2.17 5.38
C PHE A 251 13.46 -1.80 4.33
N ARG A 252 13.95 -0.56 4.32
CA ARG A 252 14.99 -0.08 3.40
C ARG A 252 16.28 -0.85 3.58
N HIS A 253 16.69 -1.09 4.81
CA HIS A 253 17.88 -1.90 5.04
C HIS A 253 17.67 -3.36 4.59
N ASN A 254 16.46 -3.91 4.73
CA ASN A 254 16.15 -5.24 4.18
C ASN A 254 16.26 -5.32 2.67
N LEU A 255 15.81 -4.26 1.98
CA LEU A 255 15.98 -4.14 0.54
C LEU A 255 17.45 -4.07 0.13
N LEU A 256 18.29 -3.39 0.93
CA LEU A 256 19.72 -3.30 0.67
C LEU A 256 20.40 -4.68 0.76
N ASP A 257 19.99 -5.55 1.69
CA ASP A 257 20.55 -6.91 1.81
C ASP A 257 20.36 -7.74 0.53
N ILE A 258 19.29 -7.48 -0.24
CA ILE A 258 19.01 -8.16 -1.51
C ILE A 258 19.39 -7.31 -2.74
N GLY A 259 20.12 -6.21 -2.54
CA GLY A 259 20.65 -5.35 -3.60
C GLY A 259 19.59 -4.52 -4.34
N LEU A 260 18.44 -4.24 -3.72
CA LEU A 260 17.42 -3.37 -4.28
C LEU A 260 17.60 -1.93 -3.79
N ASP A 261 17.32 -0.96 -4.67
CA ASP A 261 17.31 0.46 -4.30
C ASP A 261 16.13 0.74 -3.35
N PRO A 262 16.37 1.12 -2.09
CA PRO A 262 15.31 1.34 -1.12
C PRO A 262 14.41 2.55 -1.42
N TYR A 263 14.91 3.56 -2.16
CA TYR A 263 14.21 4.84 -2.30
C TYR A 263 13.03 4.80 -3.27
N VAL A 264 12.97 3.79 -4.14
CA VAL A 264 11.83 3.59 -5.04
C VAL A 264 10.66 2.89 -4.33
N TYR A 265 10.86 2.33 -3.13
CA TYR A 265 9.83 1.65 -2.36
C TYR A 265 9.32 2.52 -1.20
N GLY A 266 8.09 2.26 -0.77
CA GLY A 266 7.43 3.01 0.29
C GLY A 266 6.24 2.28 0.88
N THR A 267 5.44 2.97 1.68
CA THR A 267 4.32 2.38 2.45
C THR A 267 3.22 1.75 1.58
N HIS A 268 3.13 2.16 0.31
CA HIS A 268 2.16 1.63 -0.64
C HIS A 268 2.71 0.42 -1.43
N SER A 269 4.02 0.14 -1.40
CA SER A 269 4.65 -0.87 -2.28
C SER A 269 4.01 -2.25 -2.21
N PHE A 270 3.59 -2.68 -1.02
CA PHE A 270 2.99 -4.00 -0.76
C PHE A 270 1.55 -4.06 -1.21
N HIS A 271 0.84 -2.94 -1.05
CA HIS A 271 -0.50 -2.77 -1.53
C HIS A 271 -0.54 -2.79 -3.07
N HIS A 272 0.35 -2.04 -3.75
CA HIS A 272 0.54 -2.13 -5.20
C HIS A 272 0.92 -3.54 -5.65
N GLY A 273 1.94 -4.12 -5.01
CA GLY A 273 2.46 -5.45 -5.31
C GLY A 273 1.42 -6.55 -5.19
N GLY A 274 0.67 -6.56 -4.09
CA GLY A 274 -0.40 -7.52 -3.85
C GLY A 274 -1.50 -7.39 -4.90
N CYS A 275 -1.92 -6.17 -5.23
CA CYS A 275 -2.95 -5.91 -6.24
C CYS A 275 -2.51 -6.46 -7.62
N GLN A 276 -1.26 -6.18 -8.01
CA GLN A 276 -0.68 -6.70 -9.25
C GLN A 276 -0.53 -8.21 -9.24
N TRP A 277 -0.13 -8.81 -8.12
CA TRP A 277 -0.01 -10.24 -7.99
C TRP A 277 -1.36 -10.96 -8.12
N LEU A 278 -2.39 -10.48 -7.40
CA LEU A 278 -3.75 -11.01 -7.51
C LEU A 278 -4.27 -10.90 -8.96
N SER A 279 -4.05 -9.76 -9.62
CA SER A 279 -4.53 -9.55 -10.99
C SER A 279 -3.75 -10.36 -12.05
N VAL A 280 -2.42 -10.38 -11.95
CA VAL A 280 -1.55 -10.92 -13.00
C VAL A 280 -1.19 -12.37 -12.76
N HIS A 281 -0.86 -12.77 -11.53
CA HIS A 281 -0.46 -14.14 -11.24
C HIS A 281 -1.67 -15.01 -10.89
N LEU A 282 -2.57 -14.50 -10.05
CA LEU A 282 -3.76 -15.24 -9.64
C LEU A 282 -4.98 -14.99 -10.54
N ARG A 283 -4.89 -14.07 -11.51
CA ARG A 283 -5.95 -13.78 -12.48
C ARG A 283 -7.30 -13.42 -11.85
N TRP A 284 -7.27 -12.80 -10.67
CA TRP A 284 -8.48 -12.27 -10.04
C TRP A 284 -9.05 -11.13 -10.89
N GLY A 285 -10.37 -11.11 -11.00
CA GLY A 285 -11.08 -10.01 -11.65
C GLY A 285 -10.97 -8.74 -10.82
N LEU A 286 -11.07 -7.57 -11.46
CA LEU A 286 -11.01 -6.27 -10.76
C LEU A 286 -12.06 -6.17 -9.65
N HIS A 287 -13.25 -6.71 -9.89
CA HIS A 287 -14.33 -6.72 -8.90
C HIS A 287 -13.94 -7.53 -7.65
N GLN A 288 -13.39 -8.73 -7.84
CA GLN A 288 -12.92 -9.59 -6.75
C GLN A 288 -11.79 -8.93 -5.95
N ILE A 289 -10.88 -8.22 -6.62
CA ILE A 289 -9.80 -7.47 -5.96
C ILE A 289 -10.38 -6.29 -5.16
N CYS A 290 -11.37 -5.57 -5.70
CA CYS A 290 -12.04 -4.49 -4.97
C CYS A 290 -12.79 -5.00 -3.74
N GLU A 291 -13.55 -6.09 -3.86
CA GLU A 291 -14.25 -6.73 -2.73
C GLU A 291 -13.25 -7.14 -1.65
N TRP A 292 -12.19 -7.87 -2.04
CA TRP A 292 -11.13 -8.29 -1.12
C TRP A 292 -10.42 -7.11 -0.46
N GLY A 293 -10.07 -6.08 -1.23
CA GLY A 293 -9.41 -4.88 -0.72
C GLY A 293 -10.33 -3.96 0.10
N GLY A 294 -11.63 -4.22 0.14
CA GLY A 294 -12.62 -3.34 0.77
C GLY A 294 -12.70 -1.97 0.06
N TRP A 295 -12.65 -1.95 -1.27
CA TRP A 295 -12.79 -0.75 -2.11
C TRP A 295 -14.13 -0.74 -2.86
N SER A 296 -14.56 0.45 -3.26
CA SER A 296 -15.72 0.59 -4.13
C SER A 296 -15.52 -0.15 -5.45
N ALA A 297 -16.53 -0.94 -5.84
CA ALA A 297 -16.64 -1.54 -7.16
C ALA A 297 -17.06 -0.52 -8.24
N GLU A 298 -17.47 0.69 -7.85
CA GLU A 298 -17.78 1.77 -8.79
C GLU A 298 -16.49 2.36 -9.36
N PHE A 299 -16.20 2.07 -10.63
CA PHE A 299 -15.01 2.52 -11.36
C PHE A 299 -14.98 4.04 -11.65
N THR A 300 -15.89 4.84 -11.09
CA THR A 300 -15.84 6.31 -11.17
C THR A 300 -14.56 6.86 -10.55
N HIS A 301 -13.93 6.11 -9.64
CA HIS A 301 -12.63 6.42 -9.06
C HIS A 301 -11.54 5.47 -9.59
N LEU A 302 -10.57 6.02 -10.34
CA LEU A 302 -9.41 5.32 -10.93
C LEU A 302 -8.42 4.74 -9.90
N THR A 303 -8.81 4.59 -8.63
CA THR A 303 -7.94 4.20 -7.51
C THR A 303 -7.30 2.84 -7.75
N ILE A 304 -8.07 1.83 -8.17
CA ILE A 304 -7.52 0.49 -8.46
C ILE A 304 -6.55 0.52 -9.65
N ILE A 305 -6.81 1.37 -10.65
CA ILE A 305 -5.91 1.50 -11.82
C ILE A 305 -4.55 2.06 -11.39
N LYS A 306 -4.51 3.01 -10.44
CA LYS A 306 -3.24 3.49 -9.87
C LYS A 306 -2.46 2.36 -9.19
N TYR A 307 -3.14 1.39 -8.59
CA TYR A 307 -2.47 0.24 -7.97
C TYR A 307 -1.98 -0.81 -8.97
N LEU A 308 -2.72 -1.00 -10.06
CA LEU A 308 -2.37 -1.97 -11.10
C LEU A 308 -1.33 -1.46 -12.11
N ILE A 309 -1.29 -0.15 -12.35
CA ILE A 309 -0.46 0.46 -13.38
C ILE A 309 0.23 1.69 -12.78
N SER A 310 1.49 1.52 -12.38
CA SER A 310 2.39 2.64 -12.07
C SER A 310 3.47 2.73 -13.13
N TRP A 311 3.86 3.95 -13.47
CA TRP A 311 4.99 4.22 -14.36
C TRP A 311 6.35 3.78 -13.76
N ASN A 312 6.41 3.64 -12.42
CA ASN A 312 7.57 3.11 -11.68
C ASN A 312 7.65 1.58 -11.71
N ASP A 313 6.61 0.90 -12.15
CA ASP A 313 6.56 -0.56 -12.11
C ASP A 313 7.18 -1.16 -13.36
N THR A 314 7.84 -2.30 -13.18
CA THR A 314 8.32 -3.08 -14.30
C THR A 314 7.12 -3.80 -14.94
N PRO A 315 6.94 -3.73 -16.27
CA PRO A 315 5.88 -4.46 -16.94
C PRO A 315 5.92 -5.95 -16.57
N MET A 316 4.79 -6.48 -16.10
CA MET A 316 4.69 -7.89 -15.69
C MET A 316 4.69 -8.87 -16.88
N LEU A 317 4.46 -8.34 -18.09
CA LEU A 317 4.50 -9.08 -19.35
C LEU A 317 5.33 -8.29 -20.37
N HIS A 318 6.18 -9.01 -21.10
CA HIS A 318 6.92 -8.42 -22.21
C HIS A 318 5.97 -8.22 -23.41
N ARG A 319 6.22 -7.16 -24.20
CA ARG A 319 5.28 -6.70 -25.23
C ARG A 319 5.09 -7.70 -26.38
N ASP A 320 6.12 -8.49 -26.68
CA ASP A 320 6.08 -9.58 -27.67
C ASP A 320 5.15 -10.74 -27.25
N GLN A 321 4.84 -10.87 -25.96
CA GLN A 321 3.94 -11.91 -25.45
C GLN A 321 2.46 -11.57 -25.58
N PHE A 322 2.10 -10.33 -25.95
CA PHE A 322 0.70 -9.88 -25.95
C PHE A 322 -0.15 -10.59 -27.02
N PHE A 323 0.46 -10.96 -28.15
CA PHE A 323 -0.17 -11.68 -29.26
C PHE A 323 0.44 -13.06 -29.47
N ASP A 324 1.14 -13.59 -28.47
CA ASP A 324 1.61 -14.97 -28.51
C ASP A 324 0.45 -15.92 -28.22
N PHE A 325 -0.29 -16.27 -29.28
CA PHE A 325 -1.37 -17.25 -29.23
C PHE A 325 -0.89 -18.69 -29.08
N SER A 326 0.43 -18.93 -29.18
CA SER A 326 1.05 -20.23 -28.91
C SER A 326 1.31 -20.45 -27.42
N ARG A 327 1.22 -19.37 -26.63
CA ARG A 327 1.26 -19.44 -25.18
C ARG A 327 0.18 -20.41 -24.69
N PRO A 328 0.53 -21.37 -23.81
CA PRO A 328 -0.46 -22.26 -23.23
C PRO A 328 -1.64 -21.47 -22.69
N PRO A 329 -2.89 -21.91 -22.92
CA PRO A 329 -4.05 -21.25 -22.32
C PRO A 329 -3.76 -21.10 -20.83
N THR A 330 -3.75 -19.86 -20.38
CA THR A 330 -3.37 -19.56 -19.00
C THR A 330 -4.56 -19.97 -18.13
N VAL A 331 -4.58 -21.24 -17.74
CA VAL A 331 -5.59 -21.77 -16.84
C VAL A 331 -5.43 -21.02 -15.53
N LYS A 332 -6.52 -20.42 -15.10
CA LYS A 332 -6.79 -20.00 -13.73
C LYS A 332 -6.06 -20.93 -12.75
N CYS A 333 -5.22 -20.36 -11.87
CA CYS A 333 -4.34 -21.11 -10.98
C CYS A 333 -5.19 -22.10 -10.18
N HIS A 334 -4.97 -23.40 -10.39
CA HIS A 334 -5.80 -24.46 -9.81
C HIS A 334 -5.85 -24.42 -8.27
N SER A 335 -4.90 -23.74 -7.63
CA SER A 335 -4.81 -23.57 -6.18
C SER A 335 -5.46 -22.29 -5.64
N CYS A 336 -5.64 -21.22 -6.43
CA CYS A 336 -6.07 -19.92 -5.89
C CYS A 336 -6.91 -19.03 -6.82
N GLY A 337 -7.27 -19.50 -8.01
CA GLY A 337 -8.03 -18.69 -8.96
C GLY A 337 -7.65 -19.07 -10.35
#